data_AF-A0A1F3JLM6-F1
#
_entry.id   AF-A0A1F3JLM6-F1
#
_cell.length_a   1.000
_cell.length_b   1.000
_cell.length_c   1.000
_cell.angle_alpha   90.00
_cell.angle_beta   90.00
_cell.angle_gamma   90.00
#
_symmetry.space_group_name_H-M   'P 1'
#
loop_
_entity.id
_entity.type
_entity.pdbx_description
1 polymer ?
#
loop_
_entity_poly.entity_id
_entity_poly.type
_entity_poly.pdbx_seq_one_letter_code
_entity_poly.pdbx_strand_id
1 'polypeptide(L)'
;MRLIAFFGLFIVAVAAKTQNIPDSISYFETLNGYRFIYLNQPTSTKEISAILENRCELAYDEFESGREACIFGYIFASVGTSLILYPFASVIASHEANWAFIYAGVGFVGLSVPIFNSYHKKTEDAINIYNQSIGSLGIKTPEPTLKLGLSTSGIGLAYNF
;
A
#
# COMPACT_ATOMS: atom_id res chain seq x y z
N MET A 1 -43.30 18.01 22.17
CA MET A 1 -43.12 16.62 21.71
C MET A 1 -42.72 16.50 20.24
N ARG A 2 -43.33 17.24 19.30
CA ARG A 2 -42.98 17.17 17.85
C ARG A 2 -41.53 17.57 17.50
N LEU A 3 -40.94 18.53 18.22
CA LEU A 3 -39.55 18.99 17.96
C LEU A 3 -38.48 17.96 18.38
N ILE A 4 -38.73 17.23 19.47
CA ILE A 4 -37.83 16.20 20.00
C ILE A 4 -37.82 14.98 19.07
N ALA A 5 -38.98 14.62 18.51
CA ALA A 5 -39.08 13.55 17.52
C ALA A 5 -38.29 13.89 16.23
N PHE A 6 -38.28 15.16 15.81
CA PHE A 6 -37.54 15.62 14.64
C PHE A 6 -36.02 15.52 14.85
N PHE A 7 -35.51 15.94 16.02
CA PHE A 7 -34.09 15.80 16.36
C PHE A 7 -33.66 14.34 16.49
N GLY A 8 -34.52 13.49 17.08
CA GLY A 8 -34.27 12.05 17.15
C GLY A 8 -34.16 11.40 15.77
N LEU A 9 -35.06 11.77 14.84
CA LEU A 9 -35.03 11.25 13.47
C LEU A 9 -33.79 11.71 12.69
N PHE A 10 -33.34 12.95 12.93
CA PHE A 10 -32.14 13.51 12.30
C PHE A 10 -30.86 12.79 12.75
N ILE A 11 -30.71 12.48 14.04
CA ILE A 11 -29.55 11.74 14.57
C ILE A 11 -29.47 10.34 13.96
N VAL A 12 -30.61 9.65 13.81
CA VAL A 12 -30.68 8.33 13.18
C VAL A 12 -30.32 8.38 11.69
N ALA A 13 -30.75 9.41 10.97
CA ALA A 13 -30.42 9.57 9.55
C ALA A 13 -28.93 9.86 9.30
N VAL A 14 -28.27 10.59 10.22
CA VAL A 14 -26.82 10.84 10.15
C VAL A 14 -26.03 9.56 10.43
N ALA A 15 -26.47 8.74 11.41
CA ALA A 15 -25.80 7.47 11.73
C ALA A 15 -25.90 6.41 10.60
N ALA A 16 -26.96 6.45 9.79
CA ALA A 16 -27.14 5.53 8.67
C ALA A 16 -26.20 5.81 7.48
N LYS A 17 -25.63 7.02 7.38
CA LYS A 17 -24.75 7.43 6.27
C LYS A 17 -23.28 7.03 6.45
N THR A 18 -22.90 6.43 7.58
CA THR A 18 -21.48 6.18 7.95
C THR A 18 -21.02 4.74 7.75
N GLN A 19 -21.83 3.84 7.17
CA GLN A 19 -21.52 2.39 7.12
C GLN A 19 -20.82 1.89 5.85
N ASN A 20 -20.21 2.76 5.04
CA ASN A 20 -19.41 2.28 3.91
C ASN A 20 -17.97 2.02 4.35
N ILE A 21 -17.66 0.76 4.66
CA ILE A 21 -16.26 0.31 4.71
C ILE A 21 -15.77 0.31 3.26
N PRO A 22 -14.74 1.09 2.91
CA PRO A 22 -14.22 1.09 1.55
C PRO A 22 -13.62 -0.29 1.22
N ASP A 23 -13.91 -0.81 0.03
CA ASP A 23 -13.25 -2.00 -0.54
C ASP A 23 -11.79 -1.70 -0.98
N SER A 24 -11.25 -0.53 -0.65
CA SER A 24 -9.87 -0.18 -0.98
C SER A 24 -8.86 -0.90 -0.10
N ILE A 25 -7.70 -1.18 -0.66
CA ILE A 25 -6.56 -1.70 0.07
C ILE A 25 -5.76 -0.51 0.59
N SER A 26 -5.53 -0.48 1.90
CA SER A 26 -4.60 0.44 2.55
C SER A 26 -3.32 -0.31 2.90
N TYR A 27 -2.19 0.40 2.96
CA TYR A 27 -0.91 -0.18 3.33
C TYR A 27 -0.10 0.76 4.21
N PHE A 28 0.84 0.20 4.95
CA PHE A 28 1.84 0.96 5.68
C PHE A 28 3.19 0.26 5.60
N GLU A 29 4.24 1.08 5.50
CA GLU A 29 5.61 0.61 5.46
C GLU A 29 6.06 0.16 6.85
N THR A 30 6.73 -0.97 6.88
CA THR A 30 7.40 -1.51 8.07
C THR A 30 8.85 -1.84 7.71
N LEU A 31 9.70 -1.99 8.73
CA LEU A 31 11.11 -2.33 8.52
C LEU A 31 11.30 -3.67 7.78
N ASN A 32 10.28 -4.53 7.76
CA ASN A 32 10.27 -5.84 7.12
C ASN A 32 9.38 -5.89 5.86
N GLY A 33 9.13 -4.74 5.22
CA GLY A 33 8.29 -4.61 4.03
C GLY A 33 6.93 -4.00 4.31
N TYR A 34 5.89 -4.44 3.61
CA TYR A 34 4.55 -3.84 3.71
C TYR A 34 3.61 -4.65 4.61
N ARG A 35 2.76 -3.93 5.34
CA ARG A 35 1.55 -4.50 5.94
C ARG A 35 0.33 -3.93 5.24
N PHE A 36 -0.57 -4.82 4.86
CA PHE A 36 -1.78 -4.49 4.15
C PHE A 36 -2.98 -4.53 5.09
N ILE A 37 -3.92 -3.62 4.86
CA ILE A 37 -5.21 -3.57 5.53
C ILE A 37 -6.27 -3.60 4.45
N TYR A 38 -7.12 -4.62 4.51
CA TYR A 38 -8.31 -4.75 3.67
C TYR A 38 -9.53 -4.85 4.57
N LEU A 39 -10.58 -4.07 4.30
CA LEU A 39 -11.80 -4.04 5.11
C LEU A 39 -11.54 -3.83 6.62
N ASN A 40 -10.56 -2.97 6.95
CA ASN A 40 -10.12 -2.68 8.32
C ASN A 40 -9.56 -3.90 9.09
N GLN A 41 -9.15 -4.96 8.39
CA GLN A 41 -8.49 -6.13 8.94
C GLN A 41 -7.05 -6.22 8.42
N PRO A 42 -6.07 -6.59 9.26
CA PRO A 42 -4.72 -6.86 8.79
C PRO A 42 -4.75 -8.08 7.86
N THR A 43 -4.20 -7.91 6.65
CA THR A 43 -4.25 -8.91 5.60
C THR A 43 -2.84 -9.31 5.20
N SER A 44 -2.63 -10.61 5.01
CA SER A 44 -1.34 -11.15 4.59
C SER A 44 -1.09 -10.87 3.11
N THR A 45 0.20 -10.85 2.72
CA THR A 45 0.62 -10.71 1.31
C THR A 45 -0.01 -11.78 0.40
N LYS A 46 -0.24 -12.99 0.92
CA LYS A 46 -0.88 -14.08 0.17
C LYS A 46 -2.36 -13.81 -0.10
N GLU A 47 -3.07 -13.32 0.90
CA GLU A 47 -4.48 -12.96 0.77
C GLU A 47 -4.65 -11.76 -0.18
N ILE A 48 -3.78 -10.76 -0.09
CA ILE A 48 -3.78 -9.64 -1.06
C ILE A 48 -3.53 -10.15 -2.47
N SER A 49 -2.52 -10.99 -2.67
CA SER A 49 -2.25 -11.61 -3.97
C SER A 49 -3.47 -12.32 -4.54
N ALA A 50 -4.18 -13.10 -3.71
CA ALA A 50 -5.44 -13.75 -4.13
C ALA A 50 -6.57 -12.74 -4.41
N ILE A 51 -6.70 -11.66 -3.64
CA ILE A 51 -7.68 -10.60 -3.89
C ILE A 51 -7.41 -9.91 -5.23
N LEU A 52 -6.14 -9.59 -5.50
CA LEU A 52 -5.71 -8.97 -6.75
C LEU A 52 -5.96 -9.92 -7.93
N GLU A 53 -5.57 -11.19 -7.83
CA GLU A 53 -5.78 -12.20 -8.86
C GLU A 53 -7.26 -12.32 -9.26
N ASN A 54 -8.15 -12.36 -8.27
CA ASN A 54 -9.58 -12.54 -8.52
C ASN A 54 -10.30 -11.29 -9.07
N ARG A 55 -9.77 -10.09 -8.81
CA ARG A 55 -10.49 -8.82 -9.08
C ARG A 55 -9.82 -7.92 -10.11
N CYS A 56 -8.50 -8.00 -10.27
CA CYS A 56 -7.73 -7.15 -11.18
C CYS A 56 -6.41 -7.83 -11.59
N GLU A 57 -6.43 -8.52 -12.73
CA GLU A 57 -5.25 -9.22 -13.29
C GLU A 57 -4.05 -8.27 -13.50
N LEU A 58 -4.30 -7.03 -13.94
CA LEU A 58 -3.23 -6.03 -14.12
C LEU A 58 -2.54 -5.65 -12.81
N ALA A 59 -3.30 -5.52 -11.72
CA ALA A 59 -2.72 -5.26 -10.40
C ALA A 59 -1.98 -6.48 -9.87
N TYR A 60 -2.45 -7.69 -10.19
CA TYR A 60 -1.78 -8.93 -9.82
C TYR A 60 -0.42 -9.09 -10.50
N ASP A 61 -0.32 -8.83 -11.80
CA ASP A 61 0.94 -8.93 -12.54
C ASP A 61 2.01 -7.97 -12.00
N GLU A 62 1.62 -6.71 -11.73
CA GLU A 62 2.53 -5.71 -11.17
C GLU A 62 3.00 -6.11 -9.75
N PHE A 63 2.08 -6.65 -8.94
CA PHE A 63 2.39 -7.15 -7.59
C PHE A 63 3.35 -8.34 -7.63
N GLU A 64 3.14 -9.28 -8.55
CA GLU A 64 3.99 -10.46 -8.72
C GLU A 64 5.38 -10.07 -9.21
N SER A 65 5.47 -9.17 -10.20
CA SER A 65 6.73 -8.59 -10.66
C SER A 65 7.51 -7.92 -9.51
N GLY A 66 6.81 -7.24 -8.60
CA GLY A 66 7.39 -6.71 -7.38
C GLY A 66 7.97 -7.83 -6.50
N ARG A 67 7.21 -8.90 -6.28
CA ARG A 67 7.62 -10.05 -5.47
C ARG A 67 8.88 -10.72 -6.02
N GLU A 68 8.98 -10.89 -7.32
CA GLU A 68 10.18 -11.40 -7.98
C GLU A 68 11.38 -10.49 -7.73
N ALA A 69 11.23 -9.17 -7.88
CA ALA A 69 12.28 -8.20 -7.56
C ALA A 69 12.73 -8.34 -6.10
N CYS A 70 11.80 -8.51 -5.16
CA CYS A 70 12.11 -8.74 -3.75
C CYS A 70 12.99 -10.00 -3.55
N ILE A 71 12.64 -11.11 -4.19
CA ILE A 71 13.41 -12.37 -4.14
C ILE A 71 14.82 -12.15 -4.68
N PHE A 72 14.96 -11.53 -5.85
CA PHE A 72 16.28 -11.21 -6.41
C PHE A 72 17.07 -10.29 -5.46
N GLY A 73 16.43 -9.28 -4.88
CA GLY A 73 17.04 -8.39 -3.90
C GLY A 73 17.64 -9.17 -2.72
N TYR A 74 16.90 -10.13 -2.17
CA TYR A 74 17.40 -11.00 -1.09
C TYR A 74 18.55 -11.92 -1.53
N ILE A 75 18.52 -12.44 -2.76
CA ILE A 75 19.63 -13.25 -3.29
C ILE A 75 20.91 -12.39 -3.39
N PHE A 76 20.82 -11.20 -3.99
CA PHE A 76 21.96 -10.29 -4.11
C PHE A 76 22.48 -9.82 -2.74
N ALA A 77 21.57 -9.49 -1.81
CA ALA A 77 21.94 -9.10 -0.46
C ALA A 77 22.61 -10.27 0.31
N SER A 78 22.03 -11.47 0.27
CA SER A 78 22.59 -12.63 0.98
C SER A 78 23.95 -13.06 0.44
N VAL A 79 24.11 -13.11 -0.90
CA VAL A 79 25.39 -13.39 -1.55
C VAL A 79 26.40 -12.28 -1.21
N GLY A 80 26.01 -11.01 -1.34
CA GLY A 80 26.87 -9.87 -1.05
C GLY A 80 27.35 -9.84 0.41
N THR A 81 26.45 -10.03 1.37
CA THR A 81 26.80 -10.11 2.79
C THR A 81 27.68 -11.32 3.10
N SER A 82 27.44 -12.47 2.45
CA SER A 82 28.30 -13.66 2.62
C SER A 82 29.73 -13.41 2.11
N LEU A 83 29.87 -12.73 0.98
CA LEU A 83 31.17 -12.33 0.42
C LEU A 83 31.90 -11.33 1.32
N ILE A 84 31.17 -10.43 1.99
CA ILE A 84 31.75 -9.52 2.98
C ILE A 84 32.18 -10.29 4.23
N LEU A 85 31.38 -11.24 4.71
CA LEU A 85 31.65 -11.97 5.95
C LEU A 85 32.79 -13.00 5.79
N TYR A 86 32.96 -13.56 4.60
CA TYR A 86 33.94 -14.60 4.31
C TYR A 86 35.40 -14.20 4.68
N PRO A 87 35.92 -13.01 4.31
CA PRO A 87 37.25 -12.57 4.72
C PRO A 87 37.44 -12.40 6.22
N PHE A 88 36.38 -12.08 6.98
CA PHE A 88 36.48 -12.05 8.45
C PHE A 88 36.70 -13.46 9.01
N ALA A 89 36.01 -14.47 8.47
CA ALA A 89 36.24 -15.86 8.83
C ALA A 89 37.63 -16.35 8.36
N SER A 90 38.10 -15.91 7.19
CA SER A 90 39.42 -16.29 6.68
C SER A 90 40.56 -15.69 7.51
N VAL A 91 40.46 -14.45 7.98
CA VAL A 91 41.50 -13.84 8.84
C VAL A 91 41.73 -14.66 10.11
N ILE A 92 40.68 -15.22 10.71
CA ILE A 92 40.79 -16.08 11.90
C ILE A 92 41.53 -17.40 11.56
N ALA A 93 41.33 -17.93 10.36
CA ALA A 93 41.88 -19.23 9.95
C ALA A 93 43.28 -19.13 9.30
N SER A 94 43.50 -18.15 8.42
CA SER A 94 44.68 -18.03 7.55
C SER A 94 45.49 -16.75 7.78
N HIS A 95 45.09 -15.88 8.71
CA HIS A 95 45.75 -14.59 9.03
C HIS A 95 45.87 -13.60 7.85
N GLU A 96 45.23 -13.89 6.70
CA GLU A 96 45.24 -13.04 5.51
C GLU A 96 43.82 -12.66 5.11
N ALA A 97 43.59 -11.35 4.95
CA ALA A 97 42.32 -10.80 4.51
C ALA A 97 42.29 -10.67 2.99
N ASN A 98 41.33 -11.32 2.34
CA ASN A 98 41.09 -11.09 0.91
C ASN A 98 40.07 -9.97 0.71
N TRP A 99 40.58 -8.75 0.55
CA TRP A 99 39.80 -7.54 0.32
C TRP A 99 38.99 -7.54 -0.99
N ALA A 100 39.39 -8.34 -1.99
CA ALA A 100 38.65 -8.42 -3.25
C ALA A 100 37.23 -8.97 -3.05
N PHE A 101 37.05 -9.93 -2.13
CA PHE A 101 35.72 -10.44 -1.77
C PHE A 101 34.86 -9.39 -1.05
N ILE A 102 35.47 -8.55 -0.20
CA ILE A 102 34.76 -7.43 0.44
C ILE A 102 34.26 -6.45 -0.62
N TYR A 103 35.13 -6.01 -1.54
CA TYR A 103 34.73 -5.08 -2.61
C TYR A 103 33.63 -5.67 -3.51
N ALA A 104 33.76 -6.95 -3.89
CA ALA A 104 32.72 -7.64 -4.65
C ALA A 104 31.40 -7.72 -3.88
N GLY A 105 31.46 -8.11 -2.60
CA GLY A 105 30.28 -8.23 -1.75
C GLY A 105 29.56 -6.90 -1.53
N VAL A 106 30.30 -5.81 -1.33
CA VAL A 106 29.73 -4.44 -1.28
C VAL A 106 29.06 -4.09 -2.61
N GLY A 107 29.62 -4.48 -3.75
CA GLY A 107 28.99 -4.31 -5.05
C GLY A 107 27.64 -5.04 -5.16
N PHE A 108 27.57 -6.30 -4.73
CA PHE A 108 26.33 -7.08 -4.70
C PHE A 108 25.27 -6.48 -3.78
N VAL A 109 25.65 -6.06 -2.57
CA VAL A 109 24.75 -5.36 -1.65
C VAL A 109 24.27 -4.04 -2.26
N GLY A 110 25.17 -3.29 -2.90
CA GLY A 110 24.82 -2.05 -3.60
C GLY A 110 23.78 -2.26 -4.71
N LEU A 111 23.88 -3.34 -5.48
CA LEU A 111 22.89 -3.70 -6.50
C LEU A 111 21.54 -4.14 -5.90
N SER A 112 21.52 -4.67 -4.67
CA SER A 112 20.25 -5.04 -4.02
C SER A 112 19.38 -3.81 -3.69
N VAL A 113 19.97 -2.64 -3.46
CA VAL A 113 19.24 -1.40 -3.09
C VAL A 113 18.24 -0.96 -4.17
N PRO A 114 18.63 -0.73 -5.45
CA PRO A 114 17.67 -0.35 -6.48
C PRO A 114 16.65 -1.45 -6.77
N ILE A 115 17.00 -2.72 -6.57
CA ILE A 115 16.08 -3.86 -6.73
C ILE A 115 14.98 -3.80 -5.66
N PHE A 116 15.34 -3.59 -4.39
CA PHE A 116 14.36 -3.41 -3.32
C PHE A 116 13.50 -2.16 -3.53
N ASN A 117 14.08 -1.06 -4.02
CA ASN A 117 13.31 0.13 -4.37
C ASN A 117 12.28 -0.15 -5.47
N SER A 118 12.64 -0.98 -6.47
CA SER A 118 11.70 -1.43 -7.48
C SER A 118 10.57 -2.26 -6.86
N TYR A 119 10.85 -3.15 -5.90
CA TYR A 119 9.79 -3.89 -5.19
C TYR A 119 8.78 -2.96 -4.51
N HIS A 120 9.27 -1.92 -3.81
CA HIS A 120 8.41 -0.95 -3.12
C HIS A 120 7.49 -0.23 -4.11
N LYS A 121 8.08 0.31 -5.17
CA LYS A 121 7.34 1.01 -6.23
C LYS A 121 6.29 0.12 -6.90
N LYS A 122 6.66 -1.11 -7.27
CA LYS A 122 5.74 -2.06 -7.93
C LYS A 122 4.58 -2.46 -7.01
N THR A 123 4.84 -2.63 -5.72
CA THR A 123 3.81 -2.94 -4.73
C THR A 123 2.82 -1.79 -4.56
N GLU A 124 3.32 -0.55 -4.49
CA GLU A 124 2.48 0.66 -4.46
C GLU A 124 1.66 0.81 -5.73
N ASP A 125 2.29 0.66 -6.90
CA ASP A 125 1.64 0.77 -8.21
C ASP A 125 0.52 -0.27 -8.35
N ALA A 126 0.73 -1.52 -7.93
CA ALA A 126 -0.29 -2.56 -7.92
C ALA A 126 -1.52 -2.18 -7.07
N ILE A 127 -1.29 -1.66 -5.87
CA ILE A 127 -2.39 -1.23 -4.97
C ILE A 127 -3.12 -0.02 -5.57
N ASN A 128 -2.38 0.91 -6.17
CA ASN A 128 -2.97 2.07 -6.85
C ASN A 128 -3.83 1.64 -8.04
N ILE A 129 -3.36 0.70 -8.88
CA ILE A 129 -4.13 0.13 -9.99
C ILE A 129 -5.42 -0.51 -9.47
N TYR A 130 -5.33 -1.32 -8.42
CA TYR A 130 -6.50 -1.94 -7.80
C TYR A 130 -7.49 -0.93 -7.25
N ASN A 131 -7.02 0.04 -6.46
CA ASN A 131 -7.86 1.06 -5.85
C ASN A 131 -8.52 1.97 -6.90
N GLN A 132 -7.80 2.28 -7.99
CA GLN A 132 -8.36 3.00 -9.14
C GLN A 132 -9.41 2.16 -9.88
N SER A 133 -9.21 0.85 -10.01
CA SER A 133 -10.20 -0.04 -10.63
C SER A 133 -11.52 -0.04 -9.87
N ILE A 134 -11.49 -0.06 -8.53
CA ILE A 134 -12.70 0.04 -7.69
C ILE A 134 -13.29 1.45 -7.73
N GLY A 135 -12.45 2.49 -7.69
CA GLY A 135 -12.88 3.89 -7.81
C GLY A 135 -13.52 4.22 -9.16
N SER A 136 -13.18 3.48 -10.22
CA SER A 136 -13.80 3.62 -11.55
C SER A 136 -15.15 2.88 -11.68
N LEU A 137 -15.39 1.87 -10.83
CA LEU A 137 -16.68 1.19 -10.70
C LEU A 137 -17.66 1.95 -9.81
N GLY A 138 -17.16 2.85 -8.96
CA GLY A 138 -17.97 3.89 -8.36
C GLY A 138 -18.26 4.97 -9.40
N ILE A 139 -19.51 5.08 -9.84
CA ILE A 139 -20.02 6.35 -10.36
C ILE A 139 -19.48 7.43 -9.42
N LYS A 140 -18.66 8.34 -9.95
CA LYS A 140 -18.17 9.50 -9.22
C LYS A 140 -19.40 10.33 -8.87
N THR A 141 -20.12 9.95 -7.82
CA THR A 141 -21.23 10.72 -7.31
C THR A 141 -20.62 12.06 -6.95
N PRO A 142 -21.03 13.15 -7.60
CA PRO A 142 -20.54 14.48 -7.24
C PRO A 142 -20.68 14.61 -5.73
N GLU A 143 -19.60 15.00 -5.05
CA GLU A 143 -19.68 15.18 -3.61
C GLU A 143 -20.82 16.17 -3.35
N PRO A 144 -21.90 15.74 -2.67
CA PRO A 144 -23.06 16.58 -2.48
C PRO A 144 -22.63 17.77 -1.63
N THR A 145 -22.41 18.91 -2.30
CA THR A 145 -21.92 20.12 -1.65
C THR A 145 -23.12 20.93 -1.20
N LEU A 146 -23.41 20.82 0.10
CA LEU A 146 -24.42 21.65 0.75
C LEU A 146 -23.81 23.03 1.00
N LYS A 147 -24.20 24.02 0.21
CA LYS A 147 -23.76 25.41 0.41
C LYS A 147 -24.87 26.18 1.10
N LEU A 148 -24.55 26.81 2.22
CA LEU A 148 -25.39 27.82 2.84
C LEU A 148 -25.17 29.15 2.11
N GLY A 149 -26.24 29.70 1.52
CA GLY A 149 -26.18 30.92 0.72
C GLY A 149 -27.25 31.92 1.15
N LEU A 150 -26.94 33.20 0.97
CA LEU A 150 -27.88 34.30 1.13
C LEU A 150 -28.35 34.72 -0.27
N SER A 151 -29.67 34.68 -0.52
CA SER A 151 -30.28 35.24 -1.73
C SER A 151 -31.05 36.52 -1.40
N THR A 152 -31.48 37.25 -2.42
CA THR A 152 -32.37 38.42 -2.29
C THR A 152 -33.70 38.10 -1.59
N SER A 153 -34.06 36.82 -1.43
CA SER A 153 -35.28 36.37 -0.74
C SER A 153 -35.02 35.74 0.65
N GLY A 154 -33.77 35.71 1.14
CA GLY A 154 -33.42 35.21 2.47
C GLY A 154 -32.27 34.19 2.50
N ILE A 155 -32.07 33.54 3.65
CA ILE A 155 -31.09 32.44 3.82
C ILE A 155 -31.67 31.17 3.19
N GLY A 156 -30.90 30.54 2.31
CA GLY A 156 -31.29 29.29 1.64
C GLY A 156 -30.17 28.26 1.64
N LEU A 157 -30.57 27.00 1.47
CA LEU A 157 -29.65 25.88 1.24
C LEU A 157 -29.61 25.60 -0.25
N ALA A 158 -28.42 25.70 -0.85
CA ALA A 158 -28.18 25.29 -2.23
C ALA A 158 -27.57 23.88 -2.22
N TYR A 159 -28.25 22.95 -2.88
CA TYR A 159 -27.82 21.57 -3.04
C TYR A 159 -27.54 21.32 -4.52
N ASN A 160 -26.29 21.01 -4.86
CA ASN A 160 -25.91 20.57 -6.19
C ASN A 160 -25.72 19.05 -6.20
N PHE A 161 -26.35 18.41 -7.18
CA PHE A 161 -26.22 16.99 -7.50
C PHE A 161 -25.17 16.75 -8.57
#